data_AF-A0A357KS88-F1
#
_entry.id   AF-A0A357KS88-F1
#
_cell.length_a   1.000
_cell.length_b   1.000
_cell.length_c   1.000
_cell.angle_alpha   90.00
_cell.angle_beta   90.00
_cell.angle_gamma   90.00
#
_symmetry.space_group_name_H-M   'P 1'
#
loop_
_entity.id
_entity.type
_entity.pdbx_description
1 polymer ?
#
loop_
_entity_poly.entity_id
_entity_poly.type
_entity_poly.pdbx_seq_one_letter_code
_entity_poly.pdbx_strand_id
1 'polypeptide(L)'
;MENPLLATDGLPSFKKIKPEHVVPAIKQILQENRESLKKLLAQPSQPSWNTLVEPLDINEDRLSRAWSPVRHLNSVTNSPELREVYNQCLPMLSEYGTEMGQNKALFDAYQSIVDSPNYASLDQAQKKVLDNTLREFRLSGVDLDN
;
A
#
# COMPACT_ATOMS: atom_id res chain seq x y z
N MET A 1 22.70 10.86 -1.38
CA MET A 1 22.79 9.57 -2.11
C MET A 1 21.38 9.09 -2.37
N GLU A 2 21.10 8.66 -3.59
CA GLU A 2 19.78 8.18 -4.02
C GLU A 2 19.55 6.74 -3.53
N ASN A 3 18.41 6.48 -2.87
CA ASN A 3 18.08 5.15 -2.37
C ASN A 3 17.51 4.30 -3.53
N PRO A 4 18.15 3.18 -3.91
CA PRO A 4 17.73 2.39 -5.07
C PRO A 4 16.36 1.71 -4.90
N LEU A 5 15.84 1.61 -3.68
CA LEU A 5 14.49 1.10 -3.41
C LEU A 5 13.39 2.13 -3.64
N LEU A 6 13.75 3.42 -3.80
CA LEU A 6 12.82 4.50 -4.12
C LEU A 6 12.72 4.78 -5.63
N ALA A 7 13.59 4.17 -6.43
CA ALA A 7 13.55 4.28 -7.88
C ALA A 7 12.31 3.54 -8.43
N THR A 8 11.52 4.23 -9.25
CA THR A 8 10.26 3.72 -9.80
C THR A 8 10.37 3.32 -11.27
N ASP A 9 11.55 3.29 -11.86
CA ASP A 9 11.77 2.94 -13.26
C ASP A 9 12.39 1.54 -13.44
N GLY A 10 11.82 0.75 -14.35
CA GLY A 10 12.39 -0.52 -14.78
C GLY A 10 12.44 -1.62 -13.70
N LEU A 11 13.42 -2.53 -13.87
CA LEU A 11 13.61 -3.71 -13.02
C LEU A 11 14.45 -3.38 -11.77
N PRO A 12 14.24 -4.11 -10.65
CA PRO A 12 15.02 -3.91 -9.43
C PRO A 12 16.52 -4.07 -9.67
N SER A 13 17.29 -3.04 -9.31
CA SER A 13 18.76 -3.06 -9.37
C SER A 13 19.35 -3.81 -8.18
N PHE A 14 19.18 -5.15 -8.12
CA PHE A 14 19.58 -5.98 -6.98
C PHE A 14 21.00 -5.73 -6.47
N LYS A 15 21.97 -5.53 -7.37
CA LYS A 15 23.38 -5.26 -7.03
C LYS A 15 23.60 -3.96 -6.25
N LYS A 16 22.66 -3.01 -6.32
CA LYS A 16 22.74 -1.71 -5.64
C LYS A 16 22.00 -1.73 -4.29
N ILE A 17 21.13 -2.70 -4.05
CA ILE A 17 20.37 -2.81 -2.79
C ILE A 17 21.33 -3.28 -1.71
N LYS A 18 21.35 -2.55 -0.59
CA LYS A 18 22.16 -2.85 0.58
C LYS A 18 21.30 -2.77 1.84
N PRO A 19 21.65 -3.47 2.94
CA PRO A 19 20.86 -3.46 4.17
C PRO A 19 20.53 -2.05 4.68
N GLU A 20 21.46 -1.10 4.61
CA GLU A 20 21.28 0.28 5.07
C GLU A 20 20.21 1.07 4.28
N HIS A 21 19.82 0.60 3.09
CA HIS A 21 18.77 1.24 2.30
C HIS A 21 17.35 0.84 2.73
N VAL A 22 17.21 -0.34 3.36
CA VAL A 22 15.91 -1.01 3.56
C VAL A 22 15.01 -0.22 4.49
N VAL A 23 15.42 -0.06 5.76
CA VAL A 23 14.59 0.60 6.78
C VAL A 23 14.25 2.05 6.40
N PRO A 24 15.19 2.89 5.91
CA PRO A 24 14.87 4.24 5.48
C PRO A 24 13.85 4.29 4.33
N ALA A 25 13.99 3.43 3.31
CA ALA A 25 13.05 3.41 2.19
C ALA A 25 11.64 3.03 2.63
N ILE A 26 11.50 1.95 3.41
CA ILE A 26 10.19 1.48 3.87
C ILE A 26 9.53 2.53 4.77
N LYS A 27 10.26 3.12 5.73
CA LYS A 27 9.72 4.19 6.57
C LYS A 27 9.22 5.38 5.75
N GLN A 28 10.00 5.81 4.77
CA GLN A 28 9.63 6.92 3.90
C GLN A 28 8.35 6.62 3.10
N ILE A 29 8.28 5.45 2.44
CA ILE A 29 7.11 5.08 1.64
C ILE A 29 5.86 4.99 2.52
N LEU A 30 5.94 4.33 3.67
CA LEU A 30 4.79 4.21 4.57
C LEU A 30 4.29 5.57 5.08
N GLN A 31 5.21 6.50 5.38
CA GLN A 31 4.85 7.86 5.78
C GLN A 31 4.15 8.62 4.64
N GLU A 32 4.74 8.58 3.44
CA GLU A 32 4.18 9.28 2.27
C GLU A 32 2.83 8.69 1.84
N ASN A 33 2.65 7.36 1.94
CA ASN A 33 1.37 6.71 1.68
C ASN A 33 0.28 7.17 2.66
N ARG A 34 0.60 7.27 3.96
CA ARG A 34 -0.34 7.81 4.96
C ARG A 34 -0.72 9.26 4.69
N GLU A 35 0.25 10.09 4.31
CA GLU A 35 -0.01 11.49 3.96
C GLU A 35 -0.87 11.61 2.69
N SER A 36 -0.60 10.75 1.70
CA SER A 36 -1.40 10.65 0.47
C SER A 36 -2.83 10.26 0.79
N LEU A 37 -3.05 9.20 1.58
CA LEU A 37 -4.38 8.79 2.03
C LEU A 37 -5.14 9.93 2.72
N LYS A 38 -4.51 10.64 3.66
CA LYS A 38 -5.12 11.79 4.34
C LYS A 38 -5.57 12.87 3.36
N LYS A 39 -4.74 13.17 2.35
CA LYS A 39 -5.06 14.16 1.31
C LYS A 39 -6.20 13.70 0.40
N LEU A 40 -6.26 12.41 0.05
CA LEU A 40 -7.31 11.84 -0.80
C LEU A 40 -8.66 11.84 -0.07
N LEU A 41 -8.68 11.45 1.21
CA LEU A 41 -9.91 11.44 2.02
C LEU A 41 -10.40 12.85 2.41
N ALA A 42 -9.52 13.86 2.40
CA ALA A 42 -9.89 15.25 2.69
C ALA A 42 -10.43 16.01 1.47
N GLN A 43 -10.49 15.40 0.29
CA GLN A 43 -11.03 16.06 -0.90
C GLN A 43 -12.53 16.34 -0.73
N PRO A 44 -13.02 17.54 -1.10
CA PRO A 44 -14.44 17.89 -0.94
C PRO A 44 -15.35 17.21 -1.96
N SER A 45 -14.80 16.66 -3.04
CA SER A 45 -15.58 15.96 -4.07
C SER A 45 -15.88 14.53 -3.66
N GLN A 46 -16.99 13.97 -4.16
CA GLN A 46 -17.30 12.57 -3.98
C GLN A 46 -16.15 11.68 -4.50
N PRO A 47 -15.71 10.67 -3.71
CA PRO A 47 -14.70 9.73 -4.17
C PRO A 47 -15.11 9.02 -5.46
N SER A 48 -14.12 8.70 -6.27
CA SER A 48 -14.28 7.98 -7.53
C SER A 48 -13.11 7.05 -7.76
N TRP A 49 -13.19 6.20 -8.78
CA TRP A 49 -12.07 5.36 -9.19
C TRP A 49 -10.78 6.18 -9.37
N ASN A 50 -10.83 7.25 -10.17
CA ASN A 50 -9.65 8.04 -10.54
C ASN A 50 -9.14 8.93 -9.39
N THR A 51 -10.00 9.30 -8.45
CA THR A 51 -9.66 10.25 -7.37
C THR A 51 -9.32 9.58 -6.05
N LEU A 52 -9.59 8.28 -5.90
CA LEU A 52 -9.30 7.52 -4.69
C LEU A 52 -8.60 6.20 -4.99
N VAL A 53 -9.23 5.32 -5.78
CA VAL A 53 -8.75 3.93 -5.97
C VAL A 53 -7.42 3.90 -6.71
N GLU A 54 -7.34 4.51 -7.88
CA GLU A 54 -6.13 4.51 -8.71
C GLU A 54 -4.92 5.16 -7.99
N PRO A 55 -5.05 6.33 -7.34
CA PRO A 55 -3.96 6.88 -6.54
C PRO A 55 -3.50 5.98 -5.39
N LEU A 56 -4.42 5.26 -4.73
CA LEU A 56 -4.07 4.31 -3.66
C LEU A 56 -3.37 3.07 -4.21
N ASP A 57 -3.80 2.54 -5.35
CA ASP A 57 -3.14 1.42 -6.03
C ASP A 57 -1.70 1.79 -6.42
N ILE A 58 -1.47 3.02 -6.89
CA ILE A 58 -0.12 3.53 -7.19
C ILE A 58 0.76 3.58 -5.93
N ASN A 59 0.20 4.03 -4.80
CA ASN A 59 0.92 4.06 -3.53
C ASN A 59 1.30 2.66 -3.03
N GLU A 60 0.39 1.69 -3.19
CA GLU A 60 0.61 0.30 -2.78
C GLU A 60 1.59 -0.42 -3.72
N ASP A 61 1.49 -0.20 -5.04
CA ASP A 61 2.47 -0.70 -6.00
C ASP A 61 3.87 -0.18 -5.67
N ARG A 62 4.01 1.09 -5.33
CA ARG A 62 5.29 1.65 -4.91
C ARG A 62 5.88 0.94 -3.68
N LEU A 63 5.06 0.64 -2.68
CA LEU A 63 5.50 -0.15 -1.51
C LEU A 63 5.91 -1.56 -1.92
N SER A 64 5.09 -2.23 -2.74
CA SER A 64 5.36 -3.56 -3.26
C SER A 64 6.66 -3.63 -4.06
N ARG A 65 6.94 -2.63 -4.90
CA ARG A 65 8.16 -2.54 -5.70
C ARG A 65 9.42 -2.31 -4.88
N ALA A 66 9.31 -1.60 -3.75
CA ALA A 66 10.41 -1.45 -2.81
C ALA A 66 10.61 -2.71 -1.95
N TRP A 67 9.53 -3.33 -1.47
CA TRP A 67 9.60 -4.44 -0.52
C TRP A 67 9.87 -5.79 -1.17
N SER A 68 9.32 -6.05 -2.36
CA SER A 68 9.47 -7.33 -3.06
C SER A 68 10.94 -7.72 -3.30
N PRO A 69 11.83 -6.82 -3.76
CA PRO A 69 13.26 -7.12 -3.90
C PRO A 69 13.93 -7.45 -2.57
N VAL A 70 13.58 -6.75 -1.48
CA VAL A 70 14.13 -7.00 -0.14
C VAL A 70 13.68 -8.39 0.36
N ARG A 71 12.40 -8.72 0.21
CA ARG A 71 11.86 -10.04 0.53
C ARG A 71 12.54 -11.14 -0.29
N HIS A 72 12.79 -10.89 -1.58
CA HIS A 72 13.51 -11.83 -2.44
C HIS A 72 14.95 -12.05 -1.95
N LEU A 73 15.73 -10.98 -1.74
CA LEU A 73 17.10 -11.08 -1.22
C LEU A 73 17.17 -11.80 0.13
N ASN A 74 16.21 -11.55 1.03
CA ASN A 74 16.12 -12.25 2.30
C ASN A 74 15.86 -13.76 2.13
N SER A 75 15.19 -14.17 1.05
CA SER A 75 14.87 -15.56 0.74
C SER A 75 16.04 -16.30 0.05
N VAL A 76 16.74 -15.64 -0.89
CA VAL A 76 17.72 -16.33 -1.75
C VAL A 76 19.19 -16.04 -1.41
N THR A 77 19.47 -14.93 -0.72
CA THR A 77 20.83 -14.48 -0.41
C THR A 77 20.86 -13.82 0.98
N ASN A 78 20.38 -14.54 1.98
CA ASN A 78 20.26 -14.04 3.35
C ASN A 78 21.63 -13.74 3.99
N SER A 79 21.73 -12.66 4.77
CA SER A 79 22.87 -12.36 5.65
C SER A 79 22.36 -11.89 7.03
N PRO A 80 23.17 -11.93 8.09
CA PRO A 80 22.79 -11.38 9.40
C PRO A 80 22.30 -9.93 9.33
N GLU A 81 23.00 -9.08 8.57
CA GLU A 81 22.67 -7.66 8.41
C GLU A 81 21.37 -7.47 7.65
N LEU A 82 21.16 -8.23 6.57
CA LEU A 82 19.91 -8.18 5.80
C LEU A 82 18.71 -8.69 6.62
N ARG A 83 18.90 -9.77 7.37
CA ARG A 83 17.87 -10.35 8.23
C ARG A 83 17.45 -9.38 9.34
N GLU A 84 18.42 -8.68 9.93
CA GLU A 84 18.16 -7.68 10.97
C GLU A 84 17.26 -6.55 10.43
N VAL A 85 17.64 -5.93 9.31
CA VAL A 85 16.82 -4.84 8.73
C VAL A 85 15.48 -5.33 8.19
N TYR A 86 15.41 -6.57 7.69
CA TYR A 86 14.16 -7.20 7.27
C TYR A 86 13.20 -7.36 8.45
N ASN A 87 13.68 -7.92 9.57
CA ASN A 87 12.89 -8.11 10.79
C ASN A 87 12.42 -6.79 11.39
N GLN A 88 13.25 -5.73 11.34
CA GLN A 88 12.83 -4.39 11.77
C GLN A 88 11.67 -3.84 10.95
N CYS A 89 11.54 -4.24 9.68
CA CYS A 89 10.45 -3.77 8.80
C CYS A 89 9.13 -4.53 9.02
N LEU A 90 9.16 -5.77 9.48
CA LEU A 90 7.95 -6.60 9.61
C LEU A 90 6.88 -5.97 10.52
N PRO A 91 7.18 -5.45 11.73
CA PRO A 91 6.18 -4.80 12.56
C PRO A 91 5.57 -3.57 11.89
N MET A 92 6.39 -2.72 11.25
CA MET A 92 5.91 -1.50 10.59
C MET A 92 4.96 -1.80 9.42
N LEU A 93 5.28 -2.83 8.63
CA LEU A 93 4.45 -3.28 7.53
C LEU A 93 3.15 -3.93 8.03
N SER A 94 3.22 -4.72 9.10
CA SER A 94 2.05 -5.34 9.72
C SER A 94 1.11 -4.30 10.33
N GLU A 95 1.67 -3.29 11.01
CA GLU A 95 0.93 -2.17 11.56
C GLU A 95 0.26 -1.35 10.46
N TYR A 96 0.99 -1.00 9.39
CA TYR A 96 0.42 -0.31 8.24
C TYR A 96 -0.69 -1.10 7.56
N GLY A 97 -0.50 -2.41 7.35
CA GLY A 97 -1.55 -3.27 6.78
C GLY A 97 -2.82 -3.31 7.63
N THR A 98 -2.67 -3.37 8.96
CA THR A 98 -3.79 -3.32 9.91
C THR A 98 -4.47 -1.94 9.86
N GLU A 99 -3.70 -0.87 9.90
CA GLU A 99 -4.18 0.51 9.80
C GLU A 99 -5.00 0.73 8.53
N MET A 100 -4.52 0.25 7.37
CA MET A 100 -5.24 0.37 6.10
C MET A 100 -6.49 -0.51 6.10
N GLY A 101 -6.37 -1.79 6.47
CA GLY A 101 -7.48 -2.76 6.41
C GLY A 101 -8.59 -2.51 7.43
N GLN A 102 -8.34 -1.75 8.50
CA GLN A 102 -9.33 -1.37 9.51
C GLN A 102 -9.71 0.11 9.45
N ASN A 103 -9.27 0.84 8.42
CA ASN A 103 -9.61 2.26 8.28
C ASN A 103 -11.08 2.43 7.86
N LYS A 104 -11.94 2.76 8.84
CA LYS A 104 -13.37 2.95 8.60
C LYS A 104 -13.68 4.06 7.59
N ALA A 105 -12.98 5.19 7.65
CA ALA A 105 -13.18 6.29 6.71
C ALA A 105 -12.83 5.89 5.27
N LEU A 106 -11.79 5.07 5.11
CA LEU A 106 -11.43 4.53 3.80
C LEU A 106 -12.46 3.52 3.30
N PHE A 107 -12.90 2.59 4.15
CA PHE A 107 -13.98 1.65 3.82
C PHE A 107 -15.24 2.39 3.36
N ASP A 108 -15.68 3.41 4.10
CA ASP A 108 -16.87 4.19 3.77
C ASP A 108 -16.68 4.94 2.44
N ALA A 109 -15.47 5.43 2.15
CA ALA A 109 -15.14 6.04 0.87
C ALA A 109 -15.25 5.04 -0.29
N TYR A 110 -14.73 3.81 -0.15
CA TYR A 110 -14.92 2.74 -1.14
C TYR A 110 -16.39 2.37 -1.33
N GLN A 111 -17.15 2.24 -0.23
CA GLN A 111 -18.57 1.92 -0.28
C GLN A 111 -19.36 3.02 -1.01
N SER A 112 -19.01 4.29 -0.79
CA SER A 112 -19.63 5.43 -1.47
C SER A 112 -19.44 5.42 -3.00
N ILE A 113 -18.36 4.81 -3.50
CA ILE A 113 -18.13 4.64 -4.94
C ILE A 113 -19.09 3.59 -5.49
N VAL A 114 -19.24 2.46 -4.81
CA VAL A 114 -20.15 1.37 -5.19
C VAL A 114 -21.61 1.82 -5.16
N ASP A 115 -21.99 2.63 -4.18
CA ASP A 115 -23.35 3.15 -4.01
C ASP A 115 -23.65 4.33 -4.96
N SER A 116 -22.64 4.85 -5.66
CA SER A 116 -22.81 5.98 -6.57
C SER A 116 -23.41 5.56 -7.92
N PRO A 117 -24.12 6.46 -8.62
CA PRO A 117 -24.55 6.23 -10.01
C PRO A 117 -23.39 5.92 -10.97
N ASN A 118 -22.18 6.40 -10.64
CA ASN A 118 -20.99 6.18 -11.46
C ASN A 118 -20.47 4.74 -11.40
N TYR A 119 -20.90 3.92 -10.45
CA TYR A 119 -20.53 2.50 -10.43
C TYR A 119 -20.95 1.78 -11.72
N ALA A 120 -22.09 2.16 -12.30
CA ALA A 120 -22.59 1.55 -13.53
C ALA A 120 -21.62 1.71 -14.71
N SER A 121 -20.89 2.83 -14.79
CA SER A 121 -19.96 3.13 -15.88
C SER A 121 -18.59 2.49 -15.73
N LEU A 122 -18.27 1.90 -14.57
CA LEU A 122 -17.02 1.17 -14.35
C LEU A 122 -17.00 -0.14 -15.15
N ASP A 123 -15.80 -0.52 -15.61
CA ASP A 123 -15.60 -1.81 -16.26
C ASP A 123 -15.67 -2.98 -15.26
N GLN A 124 -15.65 -4.21 -15.79
CA GLN A 124 -15.75 -5.41 -14.97
C GLN A 124 -14.57 -5.58 -14.00
N ALA A 125 -13.36 -5.19 -14.41
CA ALA A 125 -12.16 -5.33 -13.58
C ALA A 125 -12.21 -4.34 -12.41
N GLN A 126 -12.59 -3.10 -12.68
CA GLN A 126 -12.77 -2.05 -11.68
C GLN A 126 -13.82 -2.43 -10.64
N LYS A 127 -14.98 -2.92 -11.08
CA LYS A 127 -16.03 -3.44 -10.20
C LYS A 127 -15.50 -4.57 -9.31
N LYS A 128 -14.72 -5.49 -9.90
CA LYS A 128 -14.14 -6.62 -9.16
C LYS A 128 -13.13 -6.19 -8.11
N VAL A 129 -12.32 -5.16 -8.39
CA VAL A 129 -11.41 -4.56 -7.41
C VAL A 129 -12.21 -4.01 -6.23
N LEU A 130 -13.22 -3.16 -6.48
CA LEU A 130 -14.07 -2.60 -5.43
C LEU A 130 -14.70 -3.68 -4.55
N ASP A 131 -15.30 -4.70 -5.16
CA ASP A 131 -15.96 -5.79 -4.44
C ASP A 131 -14.98 -6.57 -3.55
N ASN A 132 -13.79 -6.88 -4.09
CA ASN A 132 -12.75 -7.60 -3.35
C ASN A 132 -12.20 -6.75 -2.21
N THR A 133 -11.92 -5.47 -2.45
CA THR A 133 -11.41 -4.54 -1.44
C THR A 133 -12.42 -4.38 -0.29
N LEU A 134 -13.71 -4.18 -0.59
CA LEU A 134 -14.76 -4.11 0.44
C LEU A 134 -14.90 -5.43 1.23
N ARG A 135 -14.67 -6.58 0.59
CA ARG A 135 -14.63 -7.87 1.29
C ARG A 135 -13.41 -7.96 2.20
N GLU A 136 -12.24 -7.52 1.74
CA GLU A 136 -10.99 -7.55 2.51
C GLU A 136 -11.04 -6.65 3.75
N PHE A 137 -11.66 -5.47 3.66
CA PHE A 137 -11.97 -4.63 4.83
C PHE A 137 -12.76 -5.40 5.89
N ARG A 138 -13.83 -6.10 5.49
CA ARG A 138 -14.65 -6.90 6.40
C ARG A 138 -13.89 -8.06 7.01
N LEU A 139 -13.08 -8.76 6.20
CA LEU A 139 -12.21 -9.84 6.68
C LEU A 139 -11.10 -9.34 7.62
N SER A 140 -10.71 -8.06 7.48
CA SER A 140 -9.76 -7.39 8.38
C SER A 140 -10.40 -6.87 9.66
N GLY A 141 -11.73 -7.00 9.80
CA GLY A 141 -12.45 -6.63 11.01
C GLY A 141 -12.89 -5.17 11.09
N VAL A 142 -13.04 -4.45 9.97
CA VAL A 142 -13.50 -3.04 9.98
C VAL A 142 -14.87 -2.84 10.64
N ASP A 143 -15.71 -3.89 10.69
CA ASP A 143 -17.06 -3.89 11.27
C ASP A 143 -17.09 -4.52 12.69
N LEU A 144 -15.95 -4.80 13.31
CA LEU A 144 -15.90 -5.32 14.69
C LEU A 144 -16.11 -4.17 15.69
N ASP A 145 -16.95 -4.40 16.70
CA ASP A 145 -17.09 -3.50 17.84
C ASP A 145 -15.78 -3.46 18.65
N ASN A 146 -15.40 -2.27 19.13
CA ASN A 146 -14.27 -2.08 20.04
C ASN A 146 -14.62 -2.49 21.49
#